data_AF-A0A963LZS5-F1
#
_entry.id   AF-A0A963LZS5-F1
#
_cell.length_a   1.000
_cell.length_b   1.000
_cell.length_c   1.000
_cell.angle_alpha   90.00
_cell.angle_beta   90.00
_cell.angle_gamma   90.00
#
_symmetry.space_group_name_H-M   'P 1'
#
loop_
_entity.id
_entity.type
_entity.pdbx_description
1 polymer ?
#
loop_
_entity_poly.entity_id
_entity_poly.type
_entity_poly.pdbx_seq_one_letter_code
_entity_poly.pdbx_strand_id
1 'polypeptide(L)' 'MADHVFQPETLAIHAGQVPDSATGARALPIYQTSSFVFDSADHAASLFNL' A
#
# COMPACT_ATOMS: atom_id res chain seq x y z
N MET A 1 11.74 -6.96 13.66
CA MET A 1 10.90 -8.03 13.09
C MET A 1 11.13 -8.00 11.58
N ALA A 2 11.74 -8.98 10.93
CA ALA A 2 11.93 -10.37 11.29
C ALA A 2 13.06 -11.03 10.48
N ASP A 3 13.69 -12.05 11.06
CA ASP A 3 14.34 -13.17 10.35
C ASP A 3 13.40 -14.38 10.35
N HIS A 4 12.14 -14.21 9.93
CA HIS A 4 11.20 -15.34 9.86
C HIS A 4 10.64 -15.49 8.45
N VAL A 5 10.93 -16.64 7.85
CA VAL A 5 10.38 -17.04 6.56
C VAL A 5 9.07 -17.76 6.82
N PHE A 6 7.96 -17.17 6.38
CA PHE A 6 6.64 -17.77 6.49
C PHE A 6 6.40 -18.81 5.39
N GLN A 7 5.54 -19.78 5.69
CA GLN A 7 5.08 -20.77 4.70
C GLN A 7 4.17 -20.13 3.63
N PRO A 8 4.09 -20.69 2.41
CA PRO A 8 3.30 -20.13 1.31
C PRO A 8 1.82 -19.88 1.66
N GLU A 9 1.20 -20.74 2.46
CA GLU A 9 -0.20 -20.61 2.87
C GLU A 9 -0.43 -19.36 3.72
N THR A 10 0.54 -19.02 4.57
CA THR A 10 0.48 -17.79 5.38
C THR A 10 0.69 -16.55 4.50
N LEU A 11 1.63 -16.64 3.56
CA LEU A 11 1.91 -15.56 2.62
C LEU A 11 0.71 -15.31 1.69
N ALA A 12 0.01 -16.35 1.25
CA ALA A 12 -1.17 -16.22 0.40
C ALA A 12 -2.28 -15.37 1.05
N ILE A 13 -2.37 -15.38 2.38
CA ILE A 13 -3.38 -14.59 3.12
C ILE A 13 -2.86 -13.19 3.50
N HIS A 14 -1.56 -13.03 3.78
CA HIS A 14 -1.05 -11.82 4.43
C HIS A 14 -0.04 -10.99 3.63
N ALA A 15 0.65 -11.59 2.65
CA ALA A 15 1.70 -10.89 1.93
C ALA A 15 1.15 -9.73 1.09
N GLY A 16 1.82 -8.58 1.16
CA GLY A 16 1.42 -7.36 0.43
C GLY A 16 0.26 -6.58 1.05
N GLN A 17 -0.34 -7.08 2.14
CA GLN A 17 -1.42 -6.38 2.85
C GLN A 17 -0.92 -5.77 4.16
N VAL A 18 -1.31 -4.52 4.40
CA VAL A 18 -1.17 -3.84 5.69
C VAL A 18 -2.54 -3.27 6.08
N PRO A 19 -2.91 -3.22 7.37
CA PRO A 19 -4.12 -2.53 7.79
C PRO A 19 -4.12 -1.10 7.29
N ASP A 20 -5.29 -0.62 6.84
CA ASP A 20 -5.45 0.77 6.43
C ASP A 20 -5.08 1.70 7.59
N SER A 21 -4.15 2.62 7.37
CA SER A 21 -3.64 3.51 8.41
C SER A 21 -4.67 4.56 8.86
N ALA A 22 -5.65 4.89 8.01
CA ALA A 22 -6.66 5.89 8.33
C ALA A 22 -7.78 5.35 9.22
N THR A 23 -8.21 4.10 8.99
CA THR A 23 -9.39 3.52 9.67
C THR A 23 -9.09 2.27 10.51
N GLY A 24 -7.92 1.65 10.33
CA GLY A 24 -7.59 0.35 10.92
C GLY A 24 -8.27 -0.83 10.23
N ALA A 25 -8.97 -0.62 9.12
CA ALA A 25 -9.60 -1.70 8.37
C ALA A 25 -8.57 -2.75 7.93
N ARG A 26 -8.88 -4.02 8.18
CA ARG A 26 -8.05 -5.16 7.76
C ARG A 26 -8.37 -5.62 6.34
N ALA A 27 -9.62 -5.46 5.92
CA ALA A 27 -10.01 -5.65 4.53
C ALA A 27 -9.45 -4.52 3.67
N LEU A 28 -8.98 -4.84 2.46
CA LEU A 28 -8.43 -3.85 1.55
C LEU A 28 -9.51 -2.85 1.11
N PRO A 29 -9.25 -1.53 1.22
CA PRO A 29 -10.13 -0.52 0.64
C PRO A 29 -10.22 -0.66 -0.88
N ILE A 30 -11.40 -0.37 -1.44
CA ILE A 30 -11.59 -0.27 -2.89
C ILE A 30 -11.33 1.17 -3.30
N TYR A 31 -10.15 1.46 -3.86
CA TYR A 31 -9.80 2.77 -4.43
C TYR A 31 -10.39 2.93 -5.84
N GLN A 32 -11.72 3.05 -5.93
CA GLN A 32 -12.42 3.22 -7.20
C GLN A 32 -12.33 4.68 -7.69
N THR A 33 -11.16 5.06 -8.18
CA THR A 33 -10.86 6.39 -8.73
C THR A 33 -10.05 6.27 -10.03
N SER A 34 -10.07 7.33 -10.84
CA SER A 34 -9.19 7.46 -12.01
C SER A 34 -7.97 8.34 -11.76
N SER A 35 -7.89 9.02 -10.60
CA SER A 35 -6.84 10.00 -10.30
C SER A 35 -6.54 10.11 -8.79
N PHE A 36 -5.35 10.61 -8.46
CA PHE A 36 -4.87 10.87 -7.10
C PHE A 36 -4.30 12.30 -7.01
N VAL A 37 -4.38 12.90 -5.82
CA VAL A 37 -3.87 14.25 -5.55
C VAL A 37 -2.38 14.18 -5.20
N PHE A 38 -1.60 15.13 -5.71
CA PHE A 38 -0.21 15.36 -5.28
C PHE A 38 -0.15 16.47 -4.25
N ASP A 39 0.73 16.32 -3.26
CA ASP A 39 0.93 17.34 -2.23
C ASP A 39 1.62 18.60 -2.77
N SER A 40 2.42 18.47 -3.83
CA SER A 40 3.11 19.57 -4.50
C SER A 40 3.52 19.23 -5.94
N ALA A 41 3.91 20.25 -6.71
CA ALA A 41 4.47 20.05 -8.06
C ALA A 41 5.79 19.25 -8.02
N ASP A 42 6.65 19.49 -7.03
CA ASP A 42 7.91 18.77 -6.85
C ASP A 42 7.67 17.29 -6.51
N HIS A 43 6.68 16.98 -5.66
CA HIS A 43 6.27 15.61 -5.37
C HIS A 43 5.84 14.89 -6.66
N ALA A 44 4.98 15.52 -7.46
CA ALA A 44 4.57 14.98 -8.75
C ALA A 44 5.78 14.74 -9.67
N ALA A 45 6.66 15.73 -9.83
CA ALA A 45 7.85 15.62 -10.67
C ALA A 45 8.75 14.44 -10.25
N SER A 46 8.98 14.24 -8.95
CA SER A 46 9.79 13.13 -8.44
C SER A 46 9.23 11.74 -8.78
N LEU A 47 7.90 11.58 -8.80
CA LEU A 47 7.25 10.31 -9.13
C LEU A 47 7.33 9.97 -10.63
N PHE A 48 7.38 11.00 -11.48
CA PHE A 48 7.49 10.87 -12.94
C PHE A 48 8.90 11.08 -13.48
N ASN A 49 9.88 11.34 -12.59
CA ASN A 49 11.28 11.61 -12.92
C ASN A 49 11.44 12.75 -13.94
N LEU A 50 10.85 13.92 -13.63
CA LEU A 50 10.87 15.15 -14.43
C LEU A 50 11.82 16.21 -13.86
#